data_AF-A0A091GSC6-F1
#
_entry.id   AF-A0A091GSC6-F1
#
_cell.length_a   1.000
_cell.length_b   1.000
_cell.length_c   1.000
_cell.angle_alpha   90.00
_cell.angle_beta   90.00
_cell.angle_gamma   90.00
#
_symmetry.space_group_name_H-M   'P 1'
#
loop_
_entity.id
_entity.type
_entity.pdbx_description
1 polymer ?
#
loop_
_entity_poly.entity_id
_entity_poly.type
_entity_poly.pdbx_seq_one_letter_code
_entity_poly.pdbx_strand_id
1 'polypeptide(L)'
;RKPSGRLEVIQLMEMMDSMLEKAGVDKLIKITGPSQLHNVLELMKVEQNIYNIVFHELIRQVSVNCVERGQLLSKLRQRYVSLLERIPEQMKTLYRKMMSQRLVNRRFTEELLHFKESVEQLASELREIQERDRKVIKEAEKIQEELSAAVQEEKANADRWEEYQEWYKLQKKRLEEQVLVIAQERDVWSSAVSDLALKIIDRNQLTLVRRLRVSGKTLTNVLKHFVVLLASKDTEDLAELQEGTEQFRERLGHVGAEAEHSEESSKGKLQIVCSSLNKQLQYFLSSDAQGVAQLWGHRNLLLFFQMLKEDLRQYGGEGHLRKVEGLRSATSLQERWMQLGQTVLNRHRDVAGAFPPQHAALEEIKQRACEFYQQFNIRISGDN
;
A
#
# COMPACT_ATOMS: atom_id res chain seq x y z
N ARG A 1 -71.79 5.39 -87.65
CA ARG A 1 -70.60 5.52 -88.53
C ARG A 1 -69.66 4.39 -88.16
N LYS A 2 -69.28 3.51 -89.10
CA LYS A 2 -68.31 2.41 -88.85
C LYS A 2 -66.94 3.03 -88.49
N PRO A 3 -66.42 2.88 -87.26
CA PRO A 3 -65.13 3.40 -86.85
C PRO A 3 -64.07 2.30 -87.06
N SER A 4 -63.88 1.93 -88.32
CA SER A 4 -62.99 0.84 -88.74
C SER A 4 -62.34 1.13 -90.09
N GLY A 5 -62.03 2.40 -90.34
CA GLY A 5 -61.29 2.81 -91.55
C GLY A 5 -59.79 2.59 -91.38
N ARG A 6 -59.10 2.18 -92.46
CA ARG A 6 -57.63 2.03 -92.51
C ARG A 6 -56.90 3.29 -92.01
N LEU A 7 -57.49 4.47 -92.24
CA LEU A 7 -56.93 5.77 -91.85
C LEU A 7 -56.93 5.98 -90.32
N GLU A 8 -57.93 5.49 -89.59
CA GLU A 8 -58.01 5.62 -88.12
C GLU A 8 -56.97 4.72 -87.41
N VAL A 9 -56.68 3.54 -87.98
CA VAL A 9 -55.63 2.65 -87.47
C VAL A 9 -54.24 3.25 -87.68
N ILE A 10 -53.99 3.87 -88.85
CA ILE A 10 -52.73 4.57 -89.14
C ILE A 10 -52.54 5.75 -88.18
N GLN A 11 -53.58 6.54 -87.93
CA GLN A 11 -53.53 7.65 -86.96
C GLN A 11 -53.24 7.18 -85.53
N LEU A 12 -53.81 6.04 -85.10
CA LEU A 12 -53.53 5.47 -83.78
C LEU A 12 -52.08 4.98 -83.66
N MET A 13 -51.53 4.42 -84.74
CA MET A 13 -50.14 3.97 -84.81
C MET A 13 -49.18 5.17 -84.75
N GLU A 14 -49.40 6.21 -85.56
CA GLU A 14 -48.60 7.44 -85.52
C GLU A 14 -48.69 8.15 -84.16
N MET A 15 -49.87 8.13 -83.52
CA MET A 15 -50.04 8.67 -82.17
C MET A 15 -49.27 7.87 -81.13
N MET A 16 -49.29 6.54 -81.22
CA MET A 16 -48.53 5.64 -80.34
C MET A 16 -47.03 5.89 -80.46
N ASP A 17 -46.51 5.94 -81.69
CA ASP A 17 -45.10 6.19 -81.96
C ASP A 17 -44.67 7.57 -81.44
N SER A 18 -45.49 8.61 -81.64
CA SER A 18 -45.23 9.95 -81.08
C SER A 18 -45.22 9.96 -79.54
N MET A 19 -46.13 9.20 -78.91
CA MET A 19 -46.18 9.10 -77.44
C MET A 19 -44.96 8.37 -76.89
N LEU A 20 -44.50 7.29 -77.55
CA LEU A 20 -43.31 6.52 -77.16
C LEU A 20 -42.03 7.34 -77.33
N GLU A 21 -41.88 8.07 -78.44
CA GLU A 21 -40.73 8.95 -78.67
C GLU A 21 -40.64 10.08 -77.64
N LYS A 22 -41.78 10.69 -77.27
CA LYS A 22 -41.85 11.73 -76.23
C LYS A 22 -41.56 11.19 -74.83
N ALA A 23 -41.97 9.97 -74.55
CA ALA A 23 -41.65 9.27 -73.30
C ALA A 23 -40.19 8.81 -73.24
N GLY A 24 -39.46 8.83 -74.36
CA GLY A 24 -38.04 8.51 -74.43
C GLY A 24 -37.73 7.01 -74.25
N VAL A 25 -38.68 6.13 -74.57
CA VAL A 25 -38.58 4.68 -74.37
C VAL A 25 -37.36 4.07 -75.10
N ASP A 26 -37.02 4.56 -76.29
CA ASP A 26 -35.88 4.06 -77.09
C ASP A 26 -34.53 4.73 -76.77
N LYS A 27 -34.54 5.79 -75.96
CA LYS A 27 -33.32 6.47 -75.52
C LYS A 27 -32.99 5.96 -74.13
N LEU A 28 -32.06 5.00 -74.03
CA LEU A 28 -31.55 4.51 -72.75
C LEU A 28 -31.32 5.69 -71.78
N ILE A 29 -32.12 5.69 -70.72
CA ILE A 29 -32.51 6.82 -69.88
C ILE A 29 -31.33 7.71 -69.43
N LYS A 30 -31.43 9.04 -69.67
CA LYS A 30 -30.69 10.06 -68.91
C LYS A 30 -31.08 9.93 -67.44
N ILE A 31 -30.10 9.60 -66.57
CA ILE A 31 -30.29 9.41 -65.13
C ILE A 31 -30.94 10.65 -64.53
N THR A 32 -32.23 10.58 -64.23
CA THR A 32 -32.99 11.70 -63.62
C THR A 32 -33.58 11.31 -62.26
N GLY A 33 -33.67 10.02 -61.91
CA GLY A 33 -34.10 9.53 -60.60
C GLY A 33 -33.00 8.92 -59.72
N PRO A 34 -33.28 8.69 -58.41
CA PRO A 34 -32.31 8.34 -57.37
C PRO A 34 -31.65 6.96 -57.50
N SER A 35 -32.15 6.06 -58.35
CA SER A 35 -31.50 4.78 -58.64
C SER A 35 -31.84 4.29 -60.04
N GLN A 36 -30.99 3.43 -60.62
CA GLN A 36 -31.23 2.80 -61.91
C GLN A 36 -32.56 2.01 -61.92
N LEU A 37 -32.91 1.35 -60.81
CA LEU A 37 -34.19 0.66 -60.66
C LEU A 37 -35.37 1.63 -60.71
N HIS A 38 -35.28 2.76 -60.00
CA HIS A 38 -36.35 3.75 -59.97
C HIS A 38 -36.65 4.28 -61.38
N ASN A 39 -35.60 4.57 -62.15
CA ASN A 39 -35.72 5.03 -63.53
C ASN A 39 -36.41 4.00 -64.44
N VAL A 40 -36.06 2.71 -64.31
CA VAL A 40 -36.69 1.62 -65.07
C VAL A 40 -38.16 1.45 -64.69
N LEU A 41 -38.50 1.54 -63.39
CA LEU A 41 -39.88 1.42 -62.91
C LEU A 41 -40.76 2.61 -63.38
N GLU A 42 -40.20 3.82 -63.42
CA GLU A 42 -40.89 5.00 -63.96
C GLU A 42 -41.11 4.87 -65.47
N LEU A 43 -40.10 4.42 -66.23
CA LEU A 43 -40.22 4.19 -67.67
C LEU A 43 -41.30 3.15 -67.98
N MET A 44 -41.27 2.01 -67.28
CA MET A 44 -42.28 0.96 -67.43
C MET A 44 -43.70 1.48 -67.17
N LYS A 45 -43.88 2.35 -66.18
CA LYS A 45 -45.18 2.95 -65.86
C LYS A 45 -45.68 3.86 -66.97
N VAL A 46 -44.81 4.68 -67.55
CA VAL A 46 -45.15 5.58 -68.65
C VAL A 46 -45.49 4.79 -69.91
N GLU A 47 -44.68 3.79 -70.25
CA GLU A 47 -44.89 2.93 -71.42
C GLU A 47 -46.19 2.11 -71.30
N GLN A 48 -46.46 1.54 -70.11
CA GLN A 48 -47.71 0.82 -69.84
C GLN A 48 -48.95 1.73 -69.99
N ASN A 49 -48.85 3.01 -69.62
CA ASN A 49 -49.94 3.97 -69.82
C ASN A 49 -50.21 4.22 -71.31
N ILE A 50 -49.16 4.32 -72.13
CA ILE A 50 -49.28 4.49 -73.58
C ILE A 50 -49.96 3.27 -74.20
N TYR A 51 -49.49 2.05 -73.88
CA TYR A 51 -50.13 0.83 -74.34
C TYR A 51 -51.59 0.72 -73.87
N ASN A 52 -51.91 1.14 -72.64
CA ASN A 52 -53.28 1.14 -72.14
C ASN A 52 -54.21 2.02 -72.98
N ILE A 53 -53.77 3.20 -73.41
CA ILE A 53 -54.54 4.11 -74.27
C ILE A 53 -54.83 3.44 -75.62
N VAL A 54 -53.80 2.86 -76.24
CA VAL A 54 -53.92 2.18 -77.54
C VAL A 54 -54.82 0.93 -77.44
N PHE A 55 -54.65 0.11 -76.40
CA PHE A 55 -55.49 -1.07 -76.18
C PHE A 55 -56.95 -0.71 -75.92
N HIS A 56 -57.25 0.38 -75.19
CA HIS A 56 -58.63 0.85 -75.01
C HIS A 56 -59.29 1.16 -76.36
N GLU A 57 -58.55 1.82 -77.26
CA GLU A 57 -59.06 2.19 -78.57
C GLU A 57 -59.19 0.97 -79.50
N LEU A 58 -58.22 0.05 -79.50
CA LEU A 58 -58.31 -1.20 -80.26
C LEU A 58 -59.50 -2.07 -79.81
N ILE A 59 -59.72 -2.21 -78.50
CA ILE A 59 -60.87 -2.95 -77.96
C ILE A 59 -62.17 -2.29 -78.41
N ARG A 60 -62.25 -0.95 -78.39
CA ARG A 60 -63.42 -0.20 -78.87
C ARG A 60 -63.70 -0.50 -80.34
N GLN A 61 -62.69 -0.39 -81.21
CA GLN A 61 -62.83 -0.63 -82.66
C GLN A 61 -63.23 -2.09 -82.98
N VAL A 62 -62.64 -3.06 -82.30
CA VAL A 62 -62.97 -4.49 -82.51
C VAL A 62 -64.38 -4.83 -82.00
N SER A 63 -64.80 -4.24 -80.87
CA SER A 63 -66.12 -4.47 -80.28
C SER A 63 -67.26 -3.96 -81.18
N VAL A 64 -67.02 -2.92 -81.98
CA VAL A 64 -68.03 -2.40 -82.94
C VAL A 64 -68.31 -3.38 -84.08
N ASN A 65 -67.32 -4.22 -84.45
CA ASN A 65 -67.49 -5.25 -85.49
C ASN A 65 -67.97 -6.59 -84.92
N CYS A 66 -67.45 -7.01 -83.76
CA CYS A 66 -67.81 -8.24 -83.07
C CYS A 66 -67.54 -8.09 -81.57
N VAL A 67 -68.62 -8.08 -80.78
CA VAL A 67 -68.57 -7.84 -79.34
C VAL A 67 -67.79 -8.93 -78.62
N GLU A 68 -67.91 -10.20 -79.05
CA GLU A 68 -67.24 -11.35 -78.44
C GLU A 68 -65.71 -11.26 -78.58
N ARG A 69 -65.22 -10.81 -79.74
CA ARG A 69 -63.77 -10.56 -79.96
C ARG A 69 -63.27 -9.39 -79.11
N GLY A 70 -64.07 -8.34 -78.98
CA GLY A 70 -63.80 -7.22 -78.09
C GLY A 70 -63.71 -7.62 -76.61
N GLN A 71 -64.64 -8.46 -76.15
CA GLN A 71 -64.63 -9.02 -74.79
C GLN A 71 -63.41 -9.92 -74.55
N LEU A 72 -63.01 -10.74 -75.52
CA LEU A 72 -61.81 -11.57 -75.43
C LEU A 72 -60.54 -10.71 -75.31
N LEU A 73 -60.40 -9.66 -76.13
CA LEU A 73 -59.28 -8.72 -76.05
C LEU A 73 -59.26 -7.96 -74.72
N SER A 74 -60.43 -7.58 -74.19
CA SER A 74 -60.53 -6.96 -72.86
C SER A 74 -60.06 -7.92 -71.75
N LYS A 75 -60.47 -9.18 -71.78
CA LYS A 75 -60.00 -10.22 -70.83
C LYS A 75 -58.49 -10.45 -70.94
N LEU A 76 -57.95 -10.53 -72.17
CA LEU A 76 -56.50 -10.67 -72.40
C LEU A 76 -55.74 -9.47 -71.82
N ARG A 77 -56.19 -8.26 -72.12
CA ARG A 77 -55.58 -7.04 -71.59
C ARG A 77 -55.63 -7.01 -70.06
N GLN A 78 -56.76 -7.32 -69.42
CA GLN A 78 -56.85 -7.36 -67.96
C GLN A 78 -55.83 -8.35 -67.36
N ARG A 79 -55.64 -9.52 -67.98
CA ARG A 79 -54.60 -10.47 -67.57
C ARG A 79 -53.18 -9.90 -67.75
N TYR A 80 -52.88 -9.27 -68.87
CA TYR A 80 -51.57 -8.64 -69.10
C TYR A 80 -51.31 -7.46 -68.17
N VAL A 81 -52.28 -6.58 -67.93
CA VAL A 81 -52.16 -5.45 -67.01
C VAL A 81 -51.92 -5.95 -65.58
N SER A 82 -52.70 -6.92 -65.11
CA SER A 82 -52.51 -7.50 -63.77
C SER A 82 -51.16 -8.20 -63.60
N LEU A 83 -50.60 -8.77 -64.67
CA LEU A 83 -49.24 -9.33 -64.67
C LEU A 83 -48.20 -8.20 -64.59
N LEU A 84 -48.32 -7.18 -65.43
CA LEU A 84 -47.40 -6.04 -65.50
C LEU A 84 -47.45 -5.15 -64.24
N GLU A 85 -48.57 -5.10 -63.51
CA GLU A 85 -48.66 -4.41 -62.22
C GLU A 85 -47.94 -5.15 -61.09
N ARG A 86 -47.86 -6.48 -61.15
CA ARG A 86 -47.20 -7.30 -60.11
C ARG A 86 -45.67 -7.24 -60.19
N ILE A 87 -45.13 -7.11 -61.40
CA ILE A 87 -43.68 -7.12 -61.65
C ILE A 87 -42.95 -5.98 -60.91
N PRO A 88 -43.37 -4.70 -61.02
CA PRO A 88 -42.79 -3.58 -60.27
C PRO A 88 -42.77 -3.79 -58.76
N GLU A 89 -43.84 -4.30 -58.18
CA GLU A 89 -43.93 -4.52 -56.73
C GLU A 89 -43.02 -5.65 -56.25
N GLN A 90 -42.89 -6.72 -57.05
CA GLN A 90 -41.90 -7.77 -56.81
C GLN A 90 -40.47 -7.21 -56.92
N MET A 91 -40.19 -6.38 -57.93
CA MET A 91 -38.87 -5.81 -58.16
C MET A 91 -38.45 -4.84 -57.04
N LYS A 92 -39.38 -3.99 -56.56
CA LYS A 92 -39.17 -3.13 -55.38
C LYS A 92 -38.87 -3.97 -54.12
N THR A 93 -39.62 -5.05 -53.92
CA THR A 93 -39.44 -5.93 -52.76
C THR A 93 -38.08 -6.63 -52.80
N LEU A 94 -37.69 -7.17 -53.96
CA LEU A 94 -36.37 -7.78 -54.16
C LEU A 94 -35.25 -6.78 -53.94
N TYR A 95 -35.39 -5.55 -54.44
CA TYR A 95 -34.40 -4.51 -54.24
C TYR A 95 -34.24 -4.10 -52.77
N ARG A 96 -35.35 -3.93 -52.03
CA ARG A 96 -35.30 -3.67 -50.58
C ARG A 96 -34.58 -4.78 -49.84
N LYS A 97 -34.90 -6.05 -50.13
CA LYS A 97 -34.21 -7.22 -49.55
C LYS A 97 -32.72 -7.25 -49.90
N MET A 98 -32.37 -6.94 -51.15
CA MET A 98 -30.97 -6.86 -51.58
C MET A 98 -30.22 -5.74 -50.85
N MET A 99 -30.82 -4.57 -50.70
CA MET A 99 -30.19 -3.45 -49.99
C MET A 99 -30.04 -3.73 -48.49
N SER A 100 -31.04 -4.33 -47.85
CA SER A 100 -30.91 -4.75 -46.45
C SER A 100 -29.82 -5.82 -46.29
N GLN A 101 -29.73 -6.77 -47.22
CA GLN A 101 -28.67 -7.78 -47.20
C GLN A 101 -27.28 -7.15 -47.35
N ARG A 102 -27.11 -6.19 -48.26
CA ARG A 102 -25.84 -5.46 -48.45
C ARG A 102 -25.44 -4.70 -47.18
N LEU A 103 -26.39 -4.04 -46.51
CA LEU A 103 -26.13 -3.33 -45.26
C LEU A 103 -25.69 -4.29 -44.15
N VAL A 104 -26.38 -5.41 -43.98
CA VAL A 104 -26.01 -6.43 -42.99
C VAL A 104 -24.65 -7.03 -43.30
N ASN A 105 -24.39 -7.39 -44.56
CA ASN A 105 -23.09 -7.92 -44.98
C ASN A 105 -21.95 -6.93 -44.70
N ARG A 106 -22.17 -5.63 -44.93
CA ARG A 106 -21.18 -4.59 -44.63
C ARG A 106 -20.88 -4.51 -43.13
N ARG A 107 -21.92 -4.48 -42.29
CA ARG A 107 -21.71 -4.47 -40.83
C ARG A 107 -21.00 -5.73 -40.35
N PHE A 108 -21.38 -6.89 -40.87
CA PHE A 108 -20.71 -8.16 -40.54
C PHE A 108 -19.23 -8.14 -40.93
N THR A 109 -18.87 -7.57 -42.08
CA THR A 109 -17.45 -7.42 -42.47
C THR A 109 -16.70 -6.44 -41.57
N GLU A 110 -17.33 -5.35 -41.14
CA GLU A 110 -16.74 -4.38 -40.20
C GLU A 110 -16.48 -5.03 -38.83
N GLU A 111 -17.46 -5.76 -38.28
CA GLU A 111 -17.31 -6.51 -37.02
C GLU A 111 -16.24 -7.62 -37.11
N LEU A 112 -16.15 -8.32 -38.24
CA LEU A 112 -15.10 -9.32 -38.45
C LEU A 112 -13.69 -8.70 -38.46
N LEU A 113 -13.55 -7.50 -39.01
CA LEU A 113 -12.27 -6.78 -39.00
C LEU A 113 -11.91 -6.36 -37.57
N HIS A 114 -12.85 -5.79 -36.82
CA HIS A 114 -12.62 -5.44 -35.41
C HIS A 114 -12.29 -6.66 -34.55
N PHE A 115 -12.99 -7.78 -34.76
CA PHE A 115 -12.69 -9.03 -34.07
C PHE A 115 -11.29 -9.54 -34.39
N LYS A 116 -10.90 -9.50 -35.67
CA LYS A 116 -9.56 -9.87 -36.11
C LYS A 116 -8.49 -8.98 -35.44
N GLU A 117 -8.67 -7.67 -35.45
CA GLU A 117 -7.74 -6.72 -34.79
C GLU A 117 -7.60 -7.02 -33.30
N SER A 118 -8.71 -7.27 -32.61
CA SER A 118 -8.72 -7.63 -31.18
C SER A 118 -7.97 -8.94 -30.90
N VAL A 119 -8.17 -9.95 -31.76
CA VAL A 119 -7.45 -11.23 -31.64
C VAL A 119 -5.96 -11.06 -31.91
N GLU A 120 -5.57 -10.22 -32.87
CA GLU A 120 -4.16 -9.92 -33.15
C GLU A 120 -3.49 -9.19 -31.98
N GLN A 121 -4.18 -8.24 -31.34
CA GLN A 121 -3.71 -7.56 -30.13
C GLN A 121 -3.51 -8.55 -28.99
N LEU A 122 -4.51 -9.36 -28.66
CA LEU A 122 -4.40 -10.40 -27.62
C LEU A 122 -3.27 -11.40 -27.90
N ALA A 123 -3.10 -11.80 -29.16
CA ALA A 123 -2.00 -12.69 -29.55
C ALA A 123 -0.63 -12.02 -29.38
N SER A 124 -0.52 -10.71 -29.57
CA SER A 124 0.72 -9.96 -29.32
C SER A 124 1.02 -9.83 -27.82
N GLU A 125 0.02 -9.51 -27.01
CA GLU A 125 0.14 -9.42 -25.55
C GLU A 125 0.55 -10.77 -24.94
N LEU A 126 -0.06 -11.87 -25.40
CA LEU A 126 0.30 -13.21 -24.95
C LEU A 126 1.78 -13.55 -25.25
N ARG A 127 2.29 -13.15 -26.43
CA ARG A 127 3.71 -13.34 -26.77
C ARG A 127 4.61 -12.52 -25.85
N GLU A 128 4.23 -11.29 -25.52
CA GLU A 128 5.00 -10.46 -24.59
C GLU A 128 5.02 -11.04 -23.18
N ILE A 129 3.87 -11.52 -22.69
CA ILE A 129 3.76 -12.16 -21.38
C ILE A 129 4.64 -13.40 -21.33
N GLN A 130 4.58 -14.27 -22.34
CA GLN A 130 5.44 -15.45 -22.40
C GLN A 130 6.94 -15.11 -22.37
N GLU A 131 7.35 -14.02 -23.04
CA GLU A 131 8.74 -13.58 -23.02
C GLU A 131 9.14 -12.99 -21.66
N ARG A 132 8.25 -12.25 -21.00
CA ARG A 132 8.45 -11.77 -19.62
C ARG A 132 8.57 -12.95 -18.66
N ASP A 133 7.68 -13.94 -18.76
CA ASP A 133 7.70 -15.14 -17.92
C ASP A 133 9.01 -15.91 -18.07
N ARG A 134 9.52 -16.09 -19.30
CA ARG A 134 10.83 -16.73 -19.54
C ARG A 134 11.98 -15.97 -18.88
N LYS A 135 11.94 -14.64 -18.88
CA LYS A 135 12.97 -13.81 -18.23
C LYS A 135 12.90 -13.96 -16.72
N VAL A 136 11.70 -13.88 -16.15
CA VAL A 136 11.48 -14.05 -14.70
C VAL A 136 11.92 -15.44 -14.24
N ILE A 137 11.63 -16.50 -15.00
CA ILE A 137 12.09 -17.85 -14.68
C ILE A 137 13.62 -17.93 -14.67
N LYS A 138 14.30 -17.38 -15.69
CA LYS A 138 15.77 -17.36 -15.74
C LYS A 138 16.40 -16.55 -14.59
N GLU A 139 15.78 -15.45 -14.20
CA GLU A 139 16.24 -14.65 -13.05
C GLU A 139 16.03 -15.39 -11.74
N ALA A 140 14.87 -16.06 -11.57
CA ALA A 140 14.59 -16.89 -10.40
C ALA A 140 15.56 -18.08 -10.29
N GLU A 141 15.90 -18.73 -11.41
CA GLU A 141 16.91 -19.80 -11.45
C GLU A 141 18.29 -19.29 -11.01
N LYS A 142 18.74 -18.13 -11.53
CA LYS A 142 20.00 -17.52 -11.10
C LYS A 142 20.02 -17.19 -9.62
N ILE A 143 18.95 -16.57 -9.10
CA ILE A 143 18.84 -16.25 -7.68
C ILE A 143 18.87 -17.54 -6.85
N GLN A 144 18.22 -18.60 -7.30
CA GLN A 144 18.23 -19.89 -6.62
C GLN A 144 19.63 -20.52 -6.61
N GLU A 145 20.39 -20.44 -7.72
CA GLU A 145 21.77 -20.90 -7.80
C GLU A 145 22.68 -20.08 -6.87
N GLU A 146 22.61 -18.75 -6.92
CA GLU A 146 23.38 -17.84 -6.06
C GLU A 146 23.07 -18.08 -4.57
N LEU A 147 21.79 -18.24 -4.23
CA LEU A 147 21.37 -18.55 -2.86
C LEU A 147 21.90 -19.91 -2.42
N SER A 148 21.84 -20.93 -3.28
CA SER A 148 22.37 -22.25 -2.96
C SER A 148 23.89 -22.22 -2.72
N ALA A 149 24.62 -21.43 -3.51
CA ALA A 149 26.06 -21.25 -3.34
C ALA A 149 26.37 -20.52 -2.02
N ALA A 150 25.67 -19.43 -1.72
CA ALA A 150 25.82 -18.69 -0.47
C ALA A 150 25.51 -19.56 0.75
N VAL A 151 24.46 -20.40 0.69
CA VAL A 151 24.12 -21.34 1.77
C VAL A 151 25.21 -22.39 1.97
N GLN A 152 25.83 -22.89 0.90
CA GLN A 152 26.95 -23.83 1.03
C GLN A 152 28.20 -23.16 1.60
N GLU A 153 28.48 -21.92 1.20
CA GLU A 153 29.58 -21.13 1.76
C GLU A 153 29.39 -20.84 3.25
N GLU A 154 28.19 -20.43 3.66
CA GLU A 154 27.83 -20.22 5.07
C GLU A 154 27.98 -21.49 5.90
N LYS A 155 27.58 -22.66 5.37
CA LYS A 155 27.80 -23.95 6.03
C LYS A 155 29.30 -24.24 6.19
N ALA A 156 30.08 -24.09 5.13
CA ALA A 156 31.53 -24.28 5.20
C ALA A 156 32.22 -23.26 6.12
N ASN A 157 31.67 -22.06 6.26
CA ASN A 157 32.13 -21.06 7.22
C ASN A 157 31.78 -21.49 8.65
N ALA A 158 30.57 -21.97 8.90
CA ALA A 158 30.14 -22.48 10.19
C ALA A 158 31.01 -23.65 10.65
N ASP A 159 31.26 -24.64 9.78
CA ASP A 159 32.13 -25.78 10.08
C ASP A 159 33.55 -25.32 10.47
N ARG A 160 34.12 -24.38 9.71
CA ARG A 160 35.42 -23.77 10.03
C ARG A 160 35.39 -23.05 11.38
N TRP A 161 34.33 -22.30 11.69
CA TRP A 161 34.18 -21.62 12.98
C TRP A 161 34.12 -22.61 14.15
N GLU A 162 33.41 -23.73 13.99
CA GLU A 162 33.35 -24.79 14.99
C GLU A 162 34.75 -25.37 15.25
N GLU A 163 35.50 -25.70 14.20
CA GLU A 163 36.89 -26.16 14.33
C GLU A 163 37.75 -25.13 15.09
N TYR A 164 37.69 -23.85 14.71
CA TYR A 164 38.44 -22.79 15.40
C TYR A 164 38.05 -22.66 16.88
N GLN A 165 36.76 -22.77 17.19
CA GLN A 165 36.28 -22.73 18.58
C GLN A 165 36.80 -23.91 19.40
N GLU A 166 36.84 -25.11 18.83
CA GLU A 166 37.43 -26.28 19.48
C GLU A 166 38.92 -26.09 19.75
N TRP A 167 39.68 -25.63 18.75
CA TRP A 167 41.10 -25.33 18.90
C TRP A 167 41.36 -24.27 19.97
N TYR A 168 40.57 -23.19 19.98
CA TYR A 168 40.68 -22.14 20.98
C TYR A 168 40.41 -22.66 22.40
N LYS A 169 39.34 -23.46 22.58
CA LYS A 169 39.00 -24.07 23.87
C LYS A 169 40.12 -25.00 24.36
N LEU A 170 40.69 -25.82 23.46
CA LEU A 170 41.78 -26.72 23.80
C LEU A 170 43.04 -25.95 24.22
N GLN A 171 43.38 -24.90 23.48
CA GLN A 171 44.55 -24.07 23.79
C GLN A 171 44.37 -23.31 25.10
N LYS A 172 43.18 -22.75 25.34
CA LYS A 172 42.85 -22.09 26.61
C LYS A 172 43.02 -23.06 27.78
N LYS A 173 42.45 -24.26 27.68
CA LYS A 173 42.58 -25.29 28.72
C LYS A 173 44.05 -25.66 29.00
N ARG A 174 44.85 -25.86 27.95
CA ARG A 174 46.30 -26.13 28.07
C ARG A 174 47.02 -25.00 28.80
N LEU A 175 46.74 -23.75 28.46
CA LEU A 175 47.37 -22.59 29.10
C LEU A 175 46.95 -22.46 30.57
N GLU A 176 45.67 -22.68 30.88
CA GLU A 176 45.17 -22.69 32.27
C GLU A 176 45.86 -23.77 33.10
N GLU A 177 46.02 -24.98 32.56
CA GLU A 177 46.75 -26.07 33.20
C GLU A 177 48.23 -25.71 33.43
N GLN A 178 48.90 -25.10 32.45
CA GLN A 178 50.29 -24.64 32.59
C GLN A 178 50.43 -23.57 33.67
N VAL A 179 49.52 -22.58 33.71
CA VAL A 179 49.53 -21.54 34.74
C VAL A 179 49.34 -22.15 36.13
N LEU A 180 48.47 -23.15 36.27
CA LEU A 180 48.27 -23.86 37.53
C LEU A 180 49.54 -24.60 37.99
N VAL A 181 50.20 -25.32 37.08
CA VAL A 181 51.45 -26.04 37.41
C VAL A 181 52.55 -25.06 37.83
N ILE A 182 52.75 -23.97 37.07
CA ILE A 182 53.76 -22.96 37.40
C ILE A 182 53.44 -22.28 38.75
N ALA A 183 52.16 -22.01 39.04
CA ALA A 183 51.76 -21.47 40.33
C ALA A 183 52.09 -22.43 41.49
N GLN A 184 51.82 -23.73 41.31
CA GLN A 184 52.16 -24.76 42.30
C GLN A 184 53.68 -24.87 42.52
N GLU A 185 54.47 -24.93 41.45
CA GLU A 185 55.93 -24.97 41.54
C GLU A 185 56.46 -23.72 42.25
N ARG A 186 55.98 -22.53 41.87
CA ARG A 186 56.33 -21.27 42.54
C ARG A 186 56.04 -21.34 44.04
N ASP A 187 54.90 -21.88 44.45
CA ASP A 187 54.51 -21.96 45.85
C ASP A 187 55.38 -22.97 46.63
N VAL A 188 55.72 -24.12 46.01
CA VAL A 188 56.68 -25.09 46.55
C VAL A 188 58.07 -24.48 46.70
N TRP A 189 58.59 -23.79 45.67
CA TRP A 189 59.89 -23.12 45.75
C TRP A 189 59.89 -22.00 46.80
N SER A 190 58.83 -21.19 46.84
CA SER A 190 58.68 -20.09 47.80
C SER A 190 58.63 -20.61 49.24
N SER A 191 57.93 -21.73 49.48
CA SER A 191 57.89 -22.37 50.81
C SER A 191 59.24 -22.98 51.19
N ALA A 192 59.90 -23.72 50.28
CA ALA A 192 61.21 -24.31 50.54
C ALA A 192 62.28 -23.25 50.84
N VAL A 193 62.30 -22.14 50.09
CA VAL A 193 63.19 -20.99 50.35
C VAL A 193 62.84 -20.33 51.68
N SER A 194 61.56 -20.17 52.00
CA SER A 194 61.11 -19.63 53.30
C SER A 194 61.53 -20.50 54.48
N ASP A 195 61.50 -21.83 54.32
CA ASP A 195 61.90 -22.80 55.34
C ASP A 195 63.42 -22.85 55.51
N LEU A 196 64.17 -22.75 54.41
CA LEU A 196 65.62 -22.62 54.46
C LEU A 196 66.02 -21.31 55.16
N ALA A 197 65.40 -20.19 54.80
CA ALA A 197 65.63 -18.90 55.43
C ALA A 197 65.34 -18.97 56.94
N LEU A 198 64.24 -19.63 57.33
CA LEU A 198 63.94 -19.93 58.73
C LEU A 198 65.07 -20.68 59.43
N LYS A 199 65.54 -21.79 58.86
CA LYS A 199 66.62 -22.59 59.45
C LYS A 199 67.91 -21.79 59.62
N ILE A 200 68.24 -20.89 58.68
CA ILE A 200 69.42 -20.00 58.76
C ILE A 200 69.24 -18.98 59.89
N ILE A 201 68.07 -18.33 59.96
CA ILE A 201 67.72 -17.39 61.02
C ILE A 201 67.80 -18.05 62.40
N ASP A 202 67.34 -19.29 62.49
CA ASP A 202 67.31 -20.06 63.73
C ASP A 202 68.70 -20.48 64.20
N ARG A 203 69.55 -20.97 63.29
CA ARG A 203 70.95 -21.33 63.59
C ARG A 203 71.79 -20.13 64.01
N ASN A 204 71.57 -18.97 63.40
CA ASN A 204 72.34 -17.76 63.65
C ASN A 204 71.74 -16.85 64.75
N GLN A 205 70.67 -17.29 65.43
CA GLN A 205 69.97 -16.53 66.47
C GLN A 205 69.59 -15.09 66.08
N LEU A 206 69.18 -14.88 64.82
CA LEU A 206 68.83 -13.55 64.30
C LEU A 206 67.44 -13.11 64.77
N THR A 207 67.34 -12.69 66.03
CA THR A 207 66.08 -12.32 66.72
C THR A 207 65.31 -11.17 66.07
N LEU A 208 66.01 -10.17 65.52
CA LEU A 208 65.37 -9.06 64.80
C LEU A 208 64.64 -9.54 63.53
N VAL A 209 65.28 -10.41 62.75
CA VAL A 209 64.70 -10.95 61.50
C VAL A 209 63.49 -11.84 61.81
N ARG A 210 63.54 -12.63 62.90
CA ARG A 210 62.37 -13.40 63.37
C ARG A 210 61.19 -12.50 63.70
N ARG A 211 61.39 -11.45 64.48
CA ARG A 211 60.33 -10.49 64.85
C ARG A 211 59.76 -9.80 63.61
N LEU A 212 60.63 -9.35 62.70
CA LEU A 212 60.22 -8.72 61.46
C LEU A 212 59.37 -9.66 60.59
N ARG A 213 59.76 -10.93 60.44
CA ARG A 213 58.99 -11.93 59.68
C ARG A 213 57.62 -12.19 60.28
N VAL A 214 57.52 -12.36 61.60
CA VAL A 214 56.23 -12.55 62.28
C VAL A 214 55.35 -11.32 62.07
N SER A 215 55.90 -10.11 62.23
CA SER A 215 55.17 -8.86 62.00
C SER A 215 54.71 -8.69 60.54
N GLY A 216 55.54 -9.10 59.58
CA GLY A 216 55.20 -9.12 58.16
C GLY A 216 54.07 -10.10 57.85
N LYS A 217 54.14 -11.32 58.40
CA LYS A 217 53.09 -12.33 58.24
C LYS A 217 51.76 -11.85 58.84
N THR A 218 51.79 -11.27 60.03
CA THR A 218 50.58 -10.69 60.65
C THR A 218 50.02 -9.55 59.82
N LEU A 219 50.87 -8.63 59.32
CA LEU A 219 50.44 -7.57 58.41
C LEU A 219 49.79 -8.12 57.15
N THR A 220 50.39 -9.13 56.49
CA THR A 220 49.80 -9.74 55.30
C THR A 220 48.45 -10.41 55.56
N ASN A 221 48.29 -11.07 56.72
CA ASN A 221 47.01 -11.69 57.09
C ASN A 221 45.93 -10.64 57.36
N VAL A 222 46.29 -9.56 58.05
CA VAL A 222 45.40 -8.43 58.31
C VAL A 222 45.00 -7.75 57.01
N LEU A 223 45.95 -7.49 56.10
CA LEU A 223 45.67 -6.93 54.78
C LEU A 223 44.76 -7.83 53.94
N LYS A 224 44.97 -9.16 53.96
CA LYS A 224 44.05 -10.11 53.29
C LYS A 224 42.63 -10.01 53.84
N HIS A 225 42.47 -9.92 55.16
CA HIS A 225 41.16 -9.71 55.77
C HIS A 225 40.52 -8.40 55.33
N PHE A 226 41.27 -7.30 55.28
CA PHE A 226 40.75 -6.02 54.79
C PHE A 226 40.36 -6.06 53.31
N VAL A 227 41.14 -6.73 52.46
CA VAL A 227 40.79 -6.91 51.04
C VAL A 227 39.47 -7.67 50.89
N VAL A 228 39.29 -8.76 51.65
CA VAL A 228 38.04 -9.53 51.63
C VAL A 228 36.86 -8.71 52.17
N LEU A 229 37.06 -7.98 53.28
CA LEU A 229 36.04 -7.10 53.85
C LEU A 229 35.62 -6.00 52.87
N LEU A 230 36.58 -5.36 52.20
CA LEU A 230 36.31 -4.34 51.18
C LEU A 230 35.56 -4.95 49.99
N ALA A 231 36.01 -6.11 49.48
CA ALA A 231 35.32 -6.80 48.39
C ALA A 231 33.88 -7.18 48.78
N SER A 232 33.65 -7.68 50.00
CA SER A 232 32.29 -7.98 50.47
C SER A 232 31.43 -6.73 50.60
N LYS A 233 32.01 -5.62 51.07
CA LYS A 233 31.26 -4.37 51.21
C LYS A 233 30.93 -3.77 49.84
N ASP A 234 31.85 -3.85 48.89
CA ASP A 234 31.60 -3.41 47.52
C ASP A 234 30.53 -4.28 46.83
N THR A 235 30.48 -5.59 47.09
CA THR A 235 29.40 -6.44 46.55
C THR A 235 28.04 -6.12 47.16
N GLU A 236 27.99 -5.80 48.46
CA GLU A 236 26.75 -5.38 49.13
C GLU A 236 26.26 -4.03 48.59
N ASP A 237 27.14 -3.04 48.49
CA ASP A 237 26.78 -1.71 48.00
C ASP A 237 26.42 -1.74 46.50
N LEU A 238 27.04 -2.61 45.69
CA LEU A 238 26.65 -2.83 44.30
C LEU A 238 25.26 -3.44 44.17
N ALA A 239 24.89 -4.38 45.05
CA ALA A 239 23.55 -4.94 45.09
C ALA A 239 22.50 -3.88 45.48
N GLU A 240 22.79 -3.07 46.51
CA GLU A 240 21.94 -1.94 46.89
C GLU A 240 21.80 -0.89 45.77
N LEU A 241 22.88 -0.62 45.01
CA LEU A 241 22.84 0.25 43.84
C LEU A 241 21.96 -0.32 42.72
N GLN A 242 22.08 -1.62 42.43
CA GLN A 242 21.24 -2.30 41.45
C GLN A 242 19.76 -2.24 41.84
N GLU A 243 19.45 -2.53 43.09
CA GLU A 243 18.08 -2.44 43.60
C GLU A 243 17.54 -1.01 43.54
N GLY A 244 18.31 -0.02 44.03
CA GLY A 244 17.92 1.39 44.02
C GLY A 244 17.71 1.97 42.62
N THR A 245 18.53 1.55 41.65
CA THR A 245 18.40 1.98 40.25
C THR A 245 17.21 1.33 39.56
N GLU A 246 16.87 0.07 39.87
CA GLU A 246 15.66 -0.59 39.36
C GLU A 246 14.39 0.04 39.95
N GLN A 247 14.34 0.26 41.27
CA GLN A 247 13.21 0.95 41.91
C GLN A 247 13.01 2.37 41.37
N PHE A 248 14.10 3.09 41.08
CA PHE A 248 14.04 4.39 40.43
C PHE A 248 13.44 4.27 39.01
N ARG A 249 13.88 3.30 38.21
CA ARG A 249 13.36 3.05 36.86
C ARG A 249 11.86 2.75 36.89
N GLU A 250 11.40 1.88 37.78
CA GLU A 250 9.98 1.53 37.91
C GLU A 250 9.12 2.73 38.28
N ARG A 251 9.52 3.51 39.30
CA ARG A 251 8.77 4.70 39.74
C ARG A 251 8.74 5.79 38.67
N LEU A 252 9.87 6.02 38.01
CA LEU A 252 9.93 6.99 36.92
C LEU A 252 9.10 6.53 35.72
N GLY A 253 9.10 5.23 35.40
CA GLY A 253 8.24 4.65 34.37
C GLY A 253 6.76 4.84 34.66
N HIS A 254 6.34 4.66 35.92
CA HIS A 254 4.96 4.91 36.34
C HIS A 254 4.57 6.40 36.20
N VAL A 255 5.41 7.31 36.71
CA VAL A 255 5.17 8.77 36.56
C VAL A 255 5.12 9.18 35.08
N GLY A 256 5.99 8.59 34.25
CA GLY A 256 6.00 8.81 32.80
C GLY A 256 4.71 8.35 32.14
N ALA A 257 4.27 7.13 32.41
CA ALA A 257 3.02 6.58 31.87
C ALA A 257 1.79 7.39 32.33
N GLU A 258 1.75 7.84 33.59
CA GLU A 258 0.68 8.71 34.09
C GLU A 258 0.67 10.08 33.42
N ALA A 259 1.84 10.66 33.15
CA ALA A 259 1.97 11.92 32.43
C ALA A 259 1.49 11.79 30.98
N GLU A 260 1.99 10.78 30.24
CA GLU A 260 1.58 10.50 28.87
C GLU A 260 0.08 10.21 28.76
N HIS A 261 -0.48 9.40 29.67
CA HIS A 261 -1.90 9.10 29.66
C HIS A 261 -2.76 10.36 29.88
N SER A 262 -2.31 11.27 30.76
CA SER A 262 -3.01 12.54 30.95
C SER A 262 -2.90 13.46 29.73
N GLU A 263 -1.73 13.55 29.10
CA GLU A 263 -1.52 14.35 27.89
C GLU A 263 -2.38 13.83 26.72
N GLU A 264 -2.42 12.51 26.51
CA GLU A 264 -3.24 11.88 25.45
C GLU A 264 -4.74 12.07 25.72
N SER A 265 -5.17 11.93 26.98
CA SER A 265 -6.55 12.23 27.40
C SER A 265 -6.93 13.69 27.13
N SER A 266 -6.08 14.64 27.54
CA SER A 266 -6.29 16.07 27.31
C SER A 266 -6.34 16.39 25.81
N LYS A 267 -5.40 15.87 25.03
CA LYS A 267 -5.35 16.03 23.57
C LYS A 267 -6.59 15.47 22.88
N GLY A 268 -7.05 14.28 23.28
CA GLY A 268 -8.27 13.67 22.76
C GLY A 268 -9.52 14.52 23.04
N LYS A 269 -9.67 15.01 24.28
CA LYS A 269 -10.77 15.90 24.65
C LYS A 269 -10.72 17.22 23.87
N LEU A 270 -9.55 17.83 23.75
CA LEU A 270 -9.34 19.05 22.96
C LEU A 270 -9.68 18.82 21.48
N GLN A 271 -9.27 17.70 20.90
CA GLN A 271 -9.58 17.37 19.51
C GLN A 271 -11.08 17.17 19.28
N ILE A 272 -11.80 16.57 20.23
CA ILE A 272 -13.27 16.44 20.18
C ILE A 272 -13.92 17.83 20.20
N VAL A 273 -13.47 18.71 21.09
CA VAL A 273 -13.98 20.10 21.17
C VAL A 273 -13.67 20.87 19.88
N CYS A 274 -12.43 20.87 19.41
CA CYS A 274 -12.01 21.57 18.20
C CYS A 274 -12.69 21.03 16.94
N SER A 275 -12.79 19.71 16.78
CA SER A 275 -13.46 19.12 15.61
C SER A 275 -14.96 19.40 15.59
N SER A 276 -15.60 19.41 16.76
CA SER A 276 -17.01 19.80 16.88
C SER A 276 -17.21 21.27 16.55
N LEU A 277 -16.39 22.17 17.10
CA LEU A 277 -16.43 23.60 16.80
C LEU A 277 -16.14 23.89 15.31
N ASN A 278 -15.16 23.21 14.70
CA ASN A 278 -14.83 23.38 13.29
C ASN A 278 -15.96 22.92 12.36
N LYS A 279 -16.60 21.78 12.67
CA LYS A 279 -17.80 21.33 11.94
C LYS A 279 -18.90 22.39 12.01
N GLN A 280 -19.11 22.99 13.18
CA GLN A 280 -20.09 24.06 13.31
C GLN A 280 -19.72 25.30 12.50
N LEU A 281 -18.48 25.77 12.57
CA LEU A 281 -18.03 26.91 11.78
C LEU A 281 -18.26 26.65 10.28
N GLN A 282 -18.03 25.43 9.80
CA GLN A 282 -18.37 25.04 8.43
C GLN A 282 -19.89 25.09 8.15
N TYR A 283 -20.72 24.58 9.06
CA TYR A 283 -22.19 24.68 8.92
C TYR A 283 -22.68 26.13 8.89
N PHE A 284 -22.15 27.00 9.76
CA PHE A 284 -22.48 28.43 9.82
C PHE A 284 -22.09 29.17 8.53
N LEU A 285 -20.96 28.81 7.92
CA LEU A 285 -20.51 29.41 6.65
C LEU A 285 -21.32 28.92 5.44
N SER A 286 -22.05 27.81 5.57
CA SER A 286 -22.79 27.15 4.47
C SER A 286 -24.31 27.35 4.45
N SER A 287 -24.92 27.96 5.46
CA SER A 287 -26.40 28.07 5.58
C SER A 287 -26.87 29.47 5.97
N ASP A 288 -27.97 29.94 5.34
CA ASP A 288 -28.59 31.24 5.63
C ASP A 288 -28.97 31.38 7.12
N ALA A 289 -28.57 32.52 7.69
CA ALA A 289 -28.36 32.76 9.11
C ALA A 289 -29.62 32.76 10.02
N GLN A 290 -30.77 32.27 9.56
CA GLN A 290 -32.05 32.45 10.26
C GLN A 290 -32.56 31.24 11.03
N GLY A 291 -31.92 30.07 10.95
CA GLY A 291 -32.28 28.88 11.74
C GLY A 291 -31.29 28.50 12.85
N VAL A 292 -30.13 29.17 12.93
CA VAL A 292 -28.97 28.61 13.65
C VAL A 292 -28.92 29.01 15.13
N ALA A 293 -29.63 30.07 15.52
CA ALA A 293 -29.69 30.50 16.93
C ALA A 293 -30.48 29.53 17.84
N GLN A 294 -31.31 28.64 17.27
CA GLN A 294 -32.21 27.75 18.04
C GLN A 294 -31.79 26.28 18.09
N LEU A 295 -30.75 25.87 17.35
CA LEU A 295 -30.28 24.48 17.31
C LEU A 295 -28.97 24.23 18.09
N TRP A 296 -28.51 25.23 18.85
CA TRP A 296 -27.58 25.01 19.95
C TRP A 296 -28.24 25.35 21.27
N GLY A 297 -28.85 24.34 21.88
CA GLY A 297 -29.16 24.42 23.29
C GLY A 297 -27.86 24.71 24.04
N HIS A 298 -27.88 25.72 24.92
CA HIS A 298 -26.82 26.00 25.90
C HIS A 298 -26.15 24.74 26.48
N ARG A 299 -26.89 23.62 26.52
CA ARG A 299 -26.44 22.26 26.81
C ARG A 299 -25.12 21.82 26.16
N ASN A 300 -24.88 22.02 24.85
CA ASN A 300 -23.66 21.49 24.21
C ASN A 300 -22.40 22.29 24.58
N LEU A 301 -22.49 23.62 24.64
CA LEU A 301 -21.40 24.47 25.16
C LEU A 301 -21.15 24.21 26.64
N LEU A 302 -22.22 23.99 27.42
CA LEU A 302 -22.11 23.67 28.83
C LEU A 302 -21.40 22.32 29.04
N LEU A 303 -21.67 21.32 28.19
CA LEU A 303 -21.00 20.03 28.21
C LEU A 303 -19.51 20.15 27.86
N PHE A 304 -19.14 20.94 26.85
CA PHE A 304 -17.73 21.20 26.53
C PHE A 304 -17.02 21.98 27.63
N PHE A 305 -17.67 22.98 28.21
CA PHE A 305 -17.13 23.72 29.35
C PHE A 305 -16.92 22.81 30.56
N GLN A 306 -17.86 21.90 30.85
CA GLN A 306 -17.71 20.90 31.90
C GLN A 306 -16.57 19.92 31.60
N MET A 307 -16.44 19.44 30.36
CA MET A 307 -15.32 18.57 29.96
C MET A 307 -13.96 19.24 30.12
N LEU A 308 -13.80 20.48 29.66
CA LEU A 308 -12.56 21.24 29.79
C LEU A 308 -12.26 21.60 31.24
N LYS A 309 -13.28 21.91 32.04
CA LYS A 309 -13.12 22.17 33.47
C LYS A 309 -12.68 20.92 34.23
N GLU A 310 -13.18 19.75 33.86
CA GLU A 310 -12.76 18.48 34.45
C GLU A 310 -11.35 18.08 34.00
N ASP A 311 -10.95 18.46 32.79
CA ASP A 311 -9.59 18.26 32.29
C ASP A 311 -8.57 19.18 32.98
N LEU A 312 -8.92 20.45 33.19
CA LEU A 312 -8.10 21.40 33.95
C LEU A 312 -7.88 20.97 35.41
N ARG A 313 -8.80 20.19 35.98
CA ARG A 313 -8.62 19.58 37.31
C ARG A 313 -7.54 18.50 37.34
N GLN A 314 -7.00 18.04 36.21
CA GLN A 314 -5.88 17.10 36.19
C GLN A 314 -4.53 17.79 36.43
N TYR A 315 -4.44 19.08 36.10
CA TYR A 315 -3.26 19.93 36.30
C TYR A 315 -3.32 20.73 37.62
N GLY A 316 -4.36 20.52 38.42
CA GLY A 316 -4.50 21.09 39.76
C GLY A 316 -5.09 20.08 40.75
N GLY A 317 -5.07 20.38 42.05
CA GLY A 317 -5.67 19.51 43.06
C GLY A 317 -4.98 18.15 43.24
N GLU A 318 -5.74 17.11 43.59
CA GLU A 318 -5.22 15.80 44.03
C GLU A 318 -4.45 15.03 42.93
N GLY A 319 -4.87 15.14 41.67
CA GLY A 319 -4.21 14.46 40.55
C GLY A 319 -2.82 15.02 40.26
N HIS A 320 -2.68 16.35 40.28
CA HIS A 320 -1.39 17.03 40.17
C HIS A 320 -0.48 16.71 41.36
N LEU A 321 -1.00 16.76 42.59
CA LEU A 321 -0.24 16.43 43.80
C LEU A 321 0.33 15.02 43.76
N ARG A 322 -0.46 14.02 43.33
CA ARG A 322 0.00 12.63 43.20
C ARG A 322 1.20 12.50 42.24
N LYS A 323 1.14 13.16 41.08
CA LYS A 323 2.25 13.13 40.10
C LYS A 323 3.50 13.82 40.62
N VAL A 324 3.34 14.97 41.30
CA VAL A 324 4.46 15.70 41.93
C VAL A 324 5.08 14.89 43.08
N GLU A 325 4.28 14.23 43.90
CA GLU A 325 4.75 13.34 44.97
C GLU A 325 5.48 12.12 44.40
N GLY A 326 4.95 11.52 43.32
CA GLY A 326 5.60 10.47 42.57
C GLY A 326 6.99 10.88 42.07
N LEU A 327 7.07 12.03 41.39
CA LEU A 327 8.33 12.58 40.88
C LEU A 327 9.32 12.93 42.01
N ARG A 328 8.83 13.51 43.11
CA ARG A 328 9.66 13.79 44.30
C ARG A 328 10.22 12.50 44.92
N SER A 329 9.41 11.44 44.99
CA SER A 329 9.85 10.13 45.49
C SER A 329 10.91 9.48 44.59
N ALA A 330 10.80 9.64 43.27
CA ALA A 330 11.82 9.19 42.33
C ALA A 330 13.13 9.98 42.51
N THR A 331 13.02 11.30 42.72
CA THR A 331 14.19 12.18 42.92
C THR A 331 14.94 11.86 44.20
N SER A 332 14.23 11.60 45.31
CA SER A 332 14.89 11.21 46.56
C SER A 332 15.59 9.85 46.48
N LEU A 333 15.03 8.90 45.72
CA LEU A 333 15.70 7.63 45.41
C LEU A 333 16.95 7.85 44.56
N GLN A 334 16.86 8.75 43.57
CA GLN A 334 17.99 9.14 42.74
C GLN A 334 19.15 9.69 43.56
N GLU A 335 18.89 10.64 44.46
CA GLU A 335 19.90 11.19 45.36
C GLU A 335 20.54 10.10 46.22
N ARG A 336 19.74 9.17 46.74
CA ARG A 336 20.22 8.08 47.60
C ARG A 336 21.19 7.15 46.86
N TRP A 337 20.81 6.63 45.69
CA TRP A 337 21.70 5.73 44.95
C TRP A 337 22.88 6.48 44.31
N MET A 338 22.75 7.77 43.95
CA MET A 338 23.89 8.58 43.50
C MET A 338 24.91 8.80 44.62
N GLN A 339 24.46 9.09 45.84
CA GLN A 339 25.35 9.20 47.01
C GLN A 339 26.07 7.88 47.27
N LEU A 340 25.36 6.75 47.23
CA LEU A 340 25.97 5.43 47.38
C LEU A 340 27.01 5.16 46.28
N GLY A 341 26.69 5.47 45.02
CA GLY A 341 27.60 5.33 43.88
C GLY A 341 28.86 6.16 44.04
N GLN A 342 28.72 7.40 44.52
CA GLN A 342 29.84 8.27 44.83
C GLN A 342 30.72 7.69 45.95
N THR A 343 30.14 7.12 47.00
CA THR A 343 30.92 6.48 48.08
C THR A 343 31.68 5.23 47.62
N VAL A 344 31.12 4.46 46.69
CA VAL A 344 31.80 3.30 46.10
C VAL A 344 32.96 3.78 45.24
N LEU A 345 32.74 4.72 44.33
CA LEU A 345 33.79 5.25 43.45
C LEU A 345 34.91 5.96 44.24
N ASN A 346 34.58 6.63 45.34
CA ASN A 346 35.57 7.26 46.22
C ASN A 346 36.50 6.25 46.90
N ARG A 347 36.08 5.00 47.13
CA ARG A 347 36.91 3.94 47.71
C ARG A 347 37.97 3.41 46.74
N HIS A 348 37.72 3.52 45.43
CA HIS A 348 38.54 2.92 44.37
C HIS A 348 39.40 3.94 43.60
N ARG A 349 39.94 4.94 44.31
CA ARG A 349 40.90 5.89 43.71
C ARG A 349 42.18 5.16 43.32
N ASP A 350 42.80 5.61 42.23
CA ASP A 350 44.10 5.09 41.83
C ASP A 350 45.21 5.54 42.82
N VAL A 351 46.42 5.02 42.61
CA VAL A 351 47.58 5.33 43.46
C VAL A 351 47.97 6.82 43.39
N ALA A 352 47.59 7.53 42.32
CA ALA A 352 47.77 8.97 42.13
C ALA A 352 46.60 9.81 42.68
N GLY A 353 45.56 9.16 43.24
CA GLY A 353 44.35 9.81 43.74
C GLY A 353 43.33 10.19 42.67
N ALA A 354 43.52 9.77 41.41
CA ALA A 354 42.60 10.03 40.31
C ALA A 354 41.33 9.18 40.42
N PHE A 355 40.24 9.74 39.91
CA PHE A 355 38.94 9.07 39.91
C PHE A 355 38.83 8.05 38.77
N PRO A 356 38.07 6.96 38.97
CA PRO A 356 37.73 6.04 37.89
C PRO A 356 36.97 6.75 36.77
N PRO A 357 37.07 6.29 35.50
CA PRO A 357 36.30 6.86 34.40
C PRO A 357 34.78 6.83 34.63
N GLN A 358 34.30 5.88 35.45
CA GLN A 358 32.91 5.74 35.85
C GLN A 358 32.38 6.95 36.66
N HIS A 359 33.27 7.76 37.25
CA HIS A 359 32.88 8.99 37.94
C HIS A 359 32.35 10.05 36.97
N ALA A 360 32.94 10.14 35.76
CA ALA A 360 32.45 11.06 34.75
C ALA A 360 31.03 10.66 34.28
N ALA A 361 30.79 9.36 34.10
CA ALA A 361 29.47 8.84 33.75
C ALA A 361 28.43 9.11 34.85
N LEU A 362 28.79 8.99 36.13
CA LEU A 362 27.87 9.28 37.23
C LEU A 362 27.46 10.76 37.27
N GLU A 363 28.40 11.68 37.04
CA GLU A 363 28.09 13.12 36.95
C GLU A 363 27.23 13.46 35.74
N GLU A 364 27.46 12.82 34.59
CA GLU A 364 26.61 12.98 33.42
C GLU A 364 25.18 12.48 33.68
N ILE A 365 25.02 11.32 34.34
CA ILE A 365 23.71 10.80 34.72
C ILE A 365 22.98 11.78 35.65
N LYS A 366 23.71 12.37 36.62
CA LYS A 366 23.16 13.39 37.52
C LYS A 366 22.66 14.62 36.76
N GLN A 367 23.44 15.14 35.81
CA GLN A 367 23.05 16.28 34.98
C GLN A 367 21.79 15.98 34.17
N ARG A 368 21.79 14.86 33.43
CA ARG A 368 20.62 14.45 32.62
C ARG A 368 19.39 14.22 33.47
N ALA A 369 19.53 13.66 34.66
CA ALA A 369 18.41 13.43 35.54
C ALA A 369 17.83 14.73 36.13
N CYS A 370 18.65 15.75 36.37
CA CYS A 370 18.16 17.10 36.69
C CYS A 370 17.37 17.72 35.53
N GLU A 371 17.84 17.56 34.29
CA GLU A 371 17.11 18.01 33.10
C GLU A 371 15.77 17.27 32.96
N PHE A 372 15.75 15.95 33.15
CA PHE A 372 14.52 15.17 33.11
C PHE A 372 13.53 15.56 34.20
N TYR A 373 14.01 15.81 35.42
CA TYR A 373 13.15 16.32 36.50
C TYR A 373 12.48 17.63 36.11
N GLN A 374 13.22 18.57 35.52
CA GLN A 374 12.67 19.84 35.04
C GLN A 374 11.63 19.62 33.94
N GLN A 375 11.90 18.75 32.97
CA GLN A 375 10.96 18.42 31.90
C GLN A 375 9.66 17.81 32.44
N PHE A 376 9.74 16.82 33.34
CA PHE A 376 8.54 16.24 33.94
C PHE A 376 7.79 17.25 34.80
N ASN A 377 8.48 18.14 35.50
CA ASN A 377 7.83 19.18 36.30
C ASN A 377 7.01 20.15 35.43
N ILE A 378 7.52 20.54 34.25
CA ILE A 378 6.79 21.38 33.28
C ILE A 378 5.59 20.62 32.69
N ARG A 379 5.77 19.35 32.31
CA ARG A 379 4.67 18.51 31.80
C ARG A 379 3.55 18.31 32.81
N ILE A 380 3.91 18.10 34.07
CA ILE A 380 2.94 17.90 35.16
C ILE A 380 2.22 19.20 35.50
N SER A 381 2.91 20.35 35.50
CA SER A 381 2.27 21.65 35.75
C SER A 381 1.36 22.11 34.63
N GLY A 382 1.53 21.57 33.42
CA GLY A 382 0.72 21.91 32.25
C GLY A 382 1.16 23.23 31.57
N ASP A 383 2.37 23.71 31.87
CA ASP A 383 2.95 24.93 31.29
C ASP A 383 3.62 24.68 29.91
N ASN A 384 3.17 23.64 29.19
CA ASN A 384 3.72 23.20 27.89
C ASN A 384 3.25 24.03 26.69
#